data_AF-A0A7W0XLS3-F1
#
_entry.id   AF-A0A7W0XLS3-F1
#
_cell.length_a   1.000
_cell.length_b   1.000
_cell.length_c   1.000
_cell.angle_alpha   90.00
_cell.angle_beta   90.00
_cell.angle_gamma   90.00
#
_symmetry.space_group_name_H-M   'P 1'
#
loop_
_entity.id
_entity.type
_entity.pdbx_description
1 polymer ?
#
loop_
_entity_poly.entity_id
_entity_poly.type
_entity_poly.pdbx_seq_one_letter_code
_entity_poly.pdbx_strand_id
1 'polypeptide(L)' 'MRLTWFGHSAFRIEFGEARILFDPFLTGNPSFKGEPRQAAEGCTHVLVTHGHNDHVGDALEICKTHGAMLV' A
#
# COMPACT_ATOMS: atom_id res chain seq x y z
N MET A 1 -1.65 -12.90 -11.92
CA MET A 1 -1.06 -11.59 -11.60
C MET A 1 -2.15 -10.54 -11.72
N ARG A 2 -2.36 -9.72 -10.69
CA ARG A 2 -3.31 -8.59 -10.71
C ARG A 2 -2.62 -7.33 -10.22
N LEU A 3 -2.81 -6.22 -10.92
CA LEU A 3 -2.37 -4.90 -10.49
C LEU A 3 -3.61 -4.04 -10.23
N THR A 4 -3.62 -3.34 -9.10
CA THR A 4 -4.66 -2.37 -8.75
C THR A 4 -4.00 -1.05 -8.43
N TRP A 5 -4.43 0.01 -9.12
CA TRP A 5 -3.96 1.37 -8.87
C TRP A 5 -4.93 2.09 -7.93
N PHE A 6 -4.38 2.80 -6.94
CA PHE A 6 -5.15 3.50 -5.91
C PHE A 6 -5.03 5.03 -5.97
N GLY A 7 -4.21 5.57 -6.86
CA GLY A 7 -3.96 7.02 -6.98
C GLY A 7 -2.52 7.39 -6.67
N HIS A 8 -2.02 8.49 -7.24
CA HIS A 8 -0.61 8.90 -7.10
C HIS A 8 0.32 7.72 -7.46
N SER A 9 1.28 7.41 -6.59
CA SER A 9 2.21 6.28 -6.69
C SER A 9 1.72 5.03 -5.94
N ALA A 10 0.52 5.06 -5.35
CA ALA A 10 -0.04 3.94 -4.59
C ALA A 10 -0.63 2.89 -5.54
N PHE A 11 -0.06 1.68 -5.53
CA PHE A 11 -0.61 0.54 -6.27
C PHE A 11 -0.27 -0.78 -5.58
N ARG A 12 -1.09 -1.80 -5.79
CA ARG A 12 -0.86 -3.15 -5.28
C ARG A 12 -0.69 -4.14 -6.41
N ILE A 13 0.28 -5.02 -6.25
CA ILE A 13 0.50 -6.19 -7.12
C ILE A 13 0.17 -7.45 -6.32
N GLU A 14 -0.60 -8.33 -6.93
CA GLU A 14 -0.93 -9.66 -6.40
C GLU A 14 -0.38 -10.73 -7.34
N PHE A 15 0.51 -11.57 -6.81
CA PHE A 15 1.19 -12.64 -7.53
C PHE A 15 1.42 -13.84 -6.61
N GLY A 16 0.69 -14.94 -6.85
CA GLY A 16 0.69 -16.07 -5.93
C GLY A 16 0.18 -15.66 -4.56
N GLU A 17 0.94 -15.97 -3.52
CA GLU A 17 0.66 -15.57 -2.13
C GLU A 17 1.13 -14.14 -1.82
N ALA A 18 1.94 -13.53 -2.68
CA ALA A 18 2.42 -12.18 -2.48
C ALA A 18 1.32 -11.16 -2.80
N ARG A 19 1.01 -10.32 -1.80
CA ARG A 19 0.26 -9.06 -1.96
C ARG A 19 1.18 -7.92 -1.56
N ILE A 20 1.62 -7.15 -2.54
CA ILE A 20 2.68 -6.15 -2.39
C ILE A 20 2.07 -4.78 -2.64
N LEU A 21 2.06 -3.92 -1.64
CA LEU A 21 1.55 -2.56 -1.74
C LEU A 21 2.72 -1.57 -1.82
N PHE A 22 2.73 -0.78 -2.88
CA PHE A 22 3.76 0.22 -3.14
C PHE A 22 3.25 1.59 -2.70
N ASP A 23 4.12 2.38 -2.08
CA ASP A 23 3.94 3.78 -1.70
C ASP A 23 2.51 4.07 -1.19
N PRO A 24 2.12 3.53 -0.02
CA PRO A 24 0.73 3.49 0.42
C PRO A 24 0.22 4.85 0.94
N PHE A 25 0.30 5.90 0.12
CA PHE A 25 -0.41 7.15 0.33
C PHE A 25 -1.89 6.97 -0.01
N LEU A 26 -2.66 6.52 0.98
CA LEU A 26 -4.09 6.25 0.86
C LEU A 26 -4.87 7.34 1.61
N THR A 27 -4.56 7.57 2.88
CA THR A 27 -5.15 8.63 3.68
C THR A 27 -4.69 9.99 3.18
N GLY A 28 -5.65 10.84 2.76
CA GLY A 28 -5.38 12.17 2.23
C GLY A 28 -5.05 12.23 0.74
N ASN A 29 -4.97 11.09 0.06
CA ASN A 29 -4.80 11.04 -1.39
C ASN A 29 -6.10 11.43 -2.11
N PRO A 30 -6.14 12.55 -2.87
CA PRO A 30 -7.38 13.03 -3.48
C PRO A 30 -7.94 12.10 -4.57
N SER A 31 -7.07 11.29 -5.17
CA SER A 31 -7.44 10.31 -6.20
C SER A 31 -7.97 9.00 -5.62
N PHE A 32 -7.66 8.69 -4.36
CA PHE A 32 -8.14 7.48 -3.70
C PHE A 32 -9.56 7.69 -3.16
N LYS A 33 -10.49 6.81 -3.55
CA LYS A 33 -11.92 6.86 -3.13
C LYS A 33 -12.34 5.65 -2.29
N GLY A 34 -11.39 4.82 -1.87
CA GLY A 34 -11.66 3.60 -1.11
C GLY A 34 -11.27 3.73 0.36
N GLU A 35 -11.40 2.62 1.09
CA GLU A 35 -10.96 2.51 2.47
C GLU A 35 -9.53 1.97 2.53
N PRO A 36 -8.59 2.62 3.25
CA PRO A 36 -7.20 2.16 3.34
C PRO A 36 -7.08 0.68 3.78
N ARG A 37 -7.94 0.26 4.72
CA ARG A 37 -8.00 -1.12 5.21
C ARG A 37 -8.29 -2.15 4.11
N GLN A 38 -9.12 -1.80 3.13
CA GLN A 38 -9.44 -2.69 2.01
C GLN A 38 -8.30 -2.75 0.99
N ALA A 39 -7.67 -1.61 0.71
CA ALA A 39 -6.48 -1.54 -0.14
C ALA A 39 -5.30 -2.35 0.44
N ALA A 40 -5.17 -2.35 1.77
CA ALA A 40 -4.13 -3.06 2.50
C ALA A 40 -4.45 -4.54 2.82
N GLU A 41 -5.65 -5.03 2.50
CA GLU A 41 -6.11 -6.34 2.97
C GLU A 41 -5.16 -7.48 2.58
N GLY A 42 -4.64 -8.16 3.61
CA GLY A 42 -3.73 -9.29 3.45
C GLY A 42 -2.40 -8.94 2.81
N CYS A 43 -1.96 -7.67 2.91
CA CYS A 43 -0.63 -7.25 2.45
C CYS A 43 0.45 -8.08 3.13
N THR A 44 1.34 -8.60 2.31
CA THR A 44 2.53 -9.37 2.74
C THR A 44 3.76 -8.48 2.79
N HIS A 45 3.81 -7.46 1.92
CA HIS A 45 4.93 -6.54 1.79
C HIS A 45 4.40 -5.13 1.54
N VAL A 46 5.10 -4.15 2.11
CA VAL A 46 4.94 -2.73 1.80
C VAL A 46 6.26 -2.23 1.27
N LEU A 47 6.27 -1.68 0.05
CA LEU A 47 7.47 -1.13 -0.58
C LEU A 47 7.36 0.39 -0.58
N VAL A 48 8.35 1.06 -0.01
CA VAL A 48 8.40 2.53 0.01
C VAL A 48 9.60 3.01 -0.81
N THR A 49 9.33 3.73 -1.89
CA THR A 49 10.37 4.18 -2.82
C THR A 49 11.30 5.22 -2.20
N HIS A 50 10.76 6.13 -1.39
CA HIS A 50 11.50 7.14 -0.63
C HIS A 50 10.66 7.75 0.50
N GLY A 51 11.28 8.57 1.35
CA GLY A 51 10.72 9.04 2.62
C GLY A 51 9.76 10.23 2.58
N HIS A 52 9.28 10.67 1.41
CA HIS A 52 8.27 11.74 1.38
C HIS A 52 6.90 11.22 1.84
N ASN A 53 6.09 12.09 2.44
CA ASN A 53 4.83 11.69 3.08
C ASN A 53 3.80 11.15 2.08
N ASP A 54 3.81 11.63 0.84
CA ASP A 54 2.99 11.14 -0.28
C ASP A 54 3.46 9.80 -0.85
N HIS A 55 4.49 9.19 -0.26
CA HIS A 55 4.95 7.83 -0.54
C HIS A 55 4.92 6.94 0.72
N VAL A 56 5.43 7.43 1.86
CA VAL A 56 5.38 6.68 3.14
C VAL A 56 3.92 6.44 3.56
N GLY A 57 3.07 7.47 3.52
CA GLY A 57 1.64 7.37 3.79
C GLY A 57 1.29 6.50 5.00
N ASP A 58 0.42 5.52 4.76
CA ASP A 58 -0.13 4.60 5.76
C ASP A 58 0.78 3.39 6.06
N ALA A 59 2.02 3.36 5.55
CA ALA A 59 2.90 2.18 5.58
C ALA A 59 3.08 1.58 6.97
N LEU A 60 3.36 2.43 7.98
CA LEU A 60 3.60 1.96 9.35
C LEU A 60 2.40 1.21 9.92
N GLU A 61 1.20 1.75 9.73
CA GLU A 61 -0.03 1.15 10.27
C GLU A 61 -0.37 -0.15 9.54
N ILE A 62 -0.15 -0.19 8.22
CA ILE A 62 -0.35 -1.38 7.38
C ILE A 62 0.60 -2.50 7.80
N CYS A 63 1.89 -2.19 7.99
CA CYS A 63 2.88 -3.16 8.47
C CYS A 63 2.49 -3.73 9.84
N LYS A 64 2.06 -2.90 10.79
CA LYS A 64 1.60 -3.35 12.11
C LYS A 64 0.35 -4.21 12.05
N THR A 65 -0.63 -3.83 11.24
CA THR A 65 -1.93 -4.51 11.16
C THR A 65 -1.82 -5.88 10.48
N HIS A 66 -1.01 -5.98 9.43
CA HIS A 66 -0.94 -7.18 8.61
C HIS A 66 0.31 -8.04 8.84
N GLY A 67 1.26 -7.57 9.67
CA GLY A 67 2.57 -8.22 9.78
C GLY A 67 3.38 -8.14 8.49
N ALA A 68 3.09 -7.14 7.64
CA ALA A 68 3.74 -7.00 6.34
C ALA A 68 5.20 -6.57 6.50
N MET A 69 6.09 -7.16 5.69
CA MET A 69 7.49 -6.76 5.65
C MET A 69 7.62 -5.41 4.94
N LEU A 70 8.23 -4.43 5.62
CA LEU A 70 8.63 -3.17 5.01
C LEU A 70 9.91 -3.40 4.20
N VAL A 71 9.93 -2.93 2.95
CA VAL A 71 11.06 -3.04 2.01
C VAL A 71 11.39 -1.68 1.42
#